data_AF-A0A7Y0HWI5-F1
#
_entry.id   AF-A0A7Y0HWI5-F1
#
_cell.length_a   1.000
_cell.length_b   1.000
_cell.length_c   1.000
_cell.angle_alpha   90.00
_cell.angle_beta   90.00
_cell.angle_gamma   90.00
#
_symmetry.space_group_name_H-M   'P 1'
#
loop_
_entity.id
_entity.type
_entity.pdbx_description
1 polymer ?
#
loop_
_entity_poly.entity_id
_entity_poly.type
_entity_poly.pdbx_seq_one_letter_code
_entity_poly.pdbx_strand_id
1 'polypeptide(L)'
;MESLPWSHRQGALVKSLITMLAGALAAFVGTFAHRMGASANIPYGLVLAFLLIMLSTWCARSRMGTVGLALHLIASSATAWGLALTTTSGNALIVAGFQSEMPFFSQHAGYIWLYGLVLVQVAMLVLPARWFTIPAKRSR
;
A
#
# COMPACT_ATOMS: atom_id res chain seq x y z
N MET A 1 21.68 -10.20 -23.88
CA MET A 1 20.39 -9.73 -23.33
C MET A 1 20.65 -9.22 -21.92
N GLU A 2 20.82 -7.90 -21.84
CA GLU A 2 21.24 -7.10 -20.68
C GLU A 2 20.37 -7.36 -19.42
N SER A 3 21.00 -7.55 -18.26
CA SER A 3 20.40 -8.26 -17.13
C SER A 3 19.48 -7.38 -16.27
N LEU A 4 18.29 -7.05 -16.78
CA LEU A 4 17.21 -6.49 -15.97
C LEU A 4 16.60 -7.56 -15.03
N PRO A 5 16.03 -7.18 -13.88
CA PRO A 5 15.34 -8.11 -12.98
C PRO A 5 14.25 -8.91 -13.70
N TRP A 6 14.01 -10.16 -13.30
CA TRP A 6 13.09 -11.08 -14.00
C TRP A 6 11.72 -10.48 -14.29
N SER A 7 11.14 -9.75 -13.32
CA SER A 7 9.85 -9.09 -13.44
C SER A 7 9.80 -8.00 -14.52
N HIS A 8 10.92 -7.36 -14.84
CA HIS A 8 11.03 -6.32 -15.87
C HIS A 8 11.19 -6.92 -17.27
N ARG A 9 11.58 -8.19 -17.38
CA ARG A 9 11.76 -8.90 -18.66
C ARG A 9 10.48 -9.51 -19.21
N GLN A 10 9.43 -9.60 -18.39
CA GLN A 10 8.17 -10.22 -18.80
C GLN A 10 7.38 -9.37 -19.81
N GLY A 11 6.43 -9.99 -20.51
CA GLY A 11 5.46 -9.30 -21.36
C GLY A 11 4.53 -8.38 -20.55
N ALA A 12 3.84 -7.46 -21.24
CA ALA A 12 3.01 -6.44 -20.60
C ALA A 12 1.92 -7.04 -19.69
N LEU A 13 1.23 -8.09 -20.14
CA LEU A 13 0.18 -8.75 -19.35
C LEU A 13 0.71 -9.32 -18.03
N VAL A 14 1.84 -10.03 -18.08
CA VAL A 14 2.45 -10.63 -16.88
C VAL A 14 2.94 -9.54 -15.93
N LYS A 15 3.53 -8.45 -16.45
CA LYS A 15 3.90 -7.29 -15.62
C LYS A 15 2.69 -6.67 -14.92
N SER A 16 1.56 -6.53 -15.63
CA SER A 16 0.30 -6.04 -15.06
C SER A 16 -0.21 -6.94 -13.94
N LEU A 17 -0.26 -8.25 -14.15
CA LEU A 17 -0.68 -9.21 -13.13
C LEU A 17 0.18 -9.15 -11.88
N ILE A 18 1.51 -9.16 -12.03
CA ILE A 18 2.40 -9.07 -10.87
C ILE A 18 2.21 -7.73 -10.13
N THR A 19 1.99 -6.64 -10.88
CA THR A 19 1.78 -5.31 -10.29
C THR A 19 0.48 -5.24 -9.49
N MET A 20 -0.61 -5.79 -10.03
CA MET A 20 -1.89 -5.87 -9.34
C MET A 20 -1.81 -6.76 -8.10
N LEU A 21 -1.19 -7.94 -8.21
CA LEU A 21 -1.02 -8.86 -7.07
C LEU A 21 -0.14 -8.24 -5.99
N ALA A 22 0.95 -7.55 -6.36
CA ALA A 22 1.78 -6.84 -5.39
C ALA A 22 0.98 -5.75 -4.65
N GLY A 23 0.17 -4.97 -5.38
CA GLY A 23 -0.69 -3.95 -4.76
C GLY A 23 -1.74 -4.53 -3.84
N ALA A 24 -2.43 -5.58 -4.28
CA ALA A 24 -3.43 -6.25 -3.47
C ALA A 24 -2.83 -6.87 -2.20
N LEU A 25 -1.72 -7.60 -2.31
CA LEU A 25 -1.07 -8.23 -1.16
C LEU A 25 -0.47 -7.22 -0.18
N ALA A 26 0.17 -6.16 -0.68
CA ALA A 26 0.69 -5.09 0.18
C ALA A 26 -0.43 -4.38 0.95
N ALA A 27 -1.56 -4.08 0.28
CA ALA A 27 -2.72 -3.48 0.92
C ALA A 27 -3.41 -4.42 1.91
N PHE A 28 -3.50 -5.71 1.59
CA PHE A 28 -4.01 -6.74 2.48
C PHE A 28 -3.20 -6.77 3.78
N VAL A 29 -1.88 -6.95 3.70
CA VAL A 29 -0.99 -6.96 4.86
C VAL A 29 -1.05 -5.64 5.64
N GLY A 30 -1.00 -4.51 4.93
CA GLY A 30 -1.12 -3.18 5.55
C GLY A 30 -2.44 -3.00 6.31
N THR A 31 -3.54 -3.54 5.80
CA THR A 31 -4.85 -3.48 6.45
C THR A 31 -4.90 -4.26 7.76
N PHE A 32 -4.13 -5.34 7.91
CA PHE A 32 -4.00 -6.00 9.22
C PHE A 32 -2.98 -5.31 10.13
N ALA A 33 -1.93 -4.70 9.57
CA ALA A 33 -0.86 -4.10 10.34
C ALA A 33 -1.16 -2.68 10.85
N HIS A 34 -1.96 -1.88 10.13
CA HIS A 34 -2.02 -0.42 10.34
C HIS A 34 -2.49 0.03 11.74
N ARG A 35 -3.21 -0.81 12.49
CA ARG A 35 -3.67 -0.51 13.87
C ARG A 35 -2.70 -1.00 14.95
N MET A 36 -1.63 -1.70 14.61
CA MET A 36 -0.66 -2.18 15.59
C MET A 36 -0.01 -0.98 16.31
N GLY A 37 -0.08 -0.98 17.64
CA GLY A 37 0.41 0.10 18.51
C GLY A 37 -0.54 1.27 18.74
N ALA A 38 -1.68 1.32 18.04
CA ALA A 38 -2.64 2.43 18.15
C ALA A 38 -3.20 2.60 19.57
N SER A 39 -3.42 1.50 20.30
CA SER A 39 -3.89 1.51 21.70
C SER A 39 -2.90 2.10 22.69
N ALA A 40 -1.60 2.09 22.37
CA ALA A 40 -0.54 2.76 23.13
C ALA A 40 -0.24 4.16 22.60
N ASN A 41 -1.02 4.66 21.63
CA ASN A 41 -0.78 5.90 20.88
C ASN A 41 0.55 5.94 20.11
N ILE A 42 1.11 4.76 19.75
CA ILE A 42 2.36 4.62 18.99
C ILE A 42 2.02 4.01 17.61
N PRO A 43 2.03 4.79 16.52
CA PRO A 43 1.50 4.33 15.22
C PRO A 43 2.50 3.50 14.41
N TYR A 44 3.26 2.60 15.05
CA TYR A 44 4.30 1.84 14.35
C TYR A 44 3.71 0.93 13.26
N GLY A 45 2.52 0.38 13.48
CA GLY A 45 1.81 -0.41 12.47
C GLY A 45 1.48 0.39 11.22
N LEU A 46 1.02 1.64 11.40
CA LEU A 46 0.72 2.57 10.33
C LEU A 46 1.97 2.96 9.54
N VAL A 47 3.08 3.23 10.23
CA VAL A 47 4.38 3.52 9.60
C VAL A 47 4.85 2.33 8.76
N LEU A 48 4.81 1.11 9.31
CA LEU A 48 5.19 -0.10 8.59
C LEU A 48 4.29 -0.35 7.37
N ALA A 49 2.97 -0.14 7.50
CA ALA A 49 2.02 -0.28 6.42
C ALA A 49 2.32 0.71 5.27
N PHE A 50 2.65 1.97 5.60
CA PHE A 50 3.03 2.96 4.59
C PHE A 50 4.39 2.67 3.94
N LEU A 51 5.38 2.19 4.70
CA LEU A 51 6.64 1.77 4.12
C LEU A 51 6.44 0.61 3.12
N LEU A 52 5.61 -0.38 3.49
CA LEU A 52 5.28 -1.50 2.62
C LEU A 52 4.60 -1.04 1.33
N ILE A 53 3.55 -0.20 1.42
CA ILE A 53 2.84 0.26 0.22
C ILE A 53 3.70 1.19 -0.63
N MET A 54 4.57 1.99 -0.02
CA MET A 54 5.50 2.87 -0.72
C MET A 54 6.53 2.06 -1.52
N LEU A 55 7.17 1.07 -0.89
CA LEU A 55 8.14 0.19 -1.57
C LEU A 55 7.47 -0.63 -2.68
N SER A 56 6.26 -1.13 -2.44
CA SER A 56 5.50 -1.87 -3.46
C SER A 56 5.12 -0.96 -4.65
N THR A 57 4.65 0.26 -4.37
CA THR A 57 4.34 1.26 -5.39
C THR A 57 5.57 1.66 -6.19
N TRP A 58 6.71 1.82 -5.52
CA TRP A 58 7.99 2.07 -6.18
C TRP A 58 8.36 0.96 -7.16
N CYS A 59 8.20 -0.31 -6.74
CA CYS A 59 8.41 -1.48 -7.60
C CYS A 59 7.44 -1.55 -8.78
N ALA A 60 6.20 -1.06 -8.62
CA ALA A 60 5.24 -0.96 -9.70
C ALA A 60 5.65 0.13 -10.71
N ARG A 61 6.01 1.31 -10.21
CA ARG A 61 6.44 2.44 -11.04
C ARG A 61 7.74 2.16 -11.78
N SER A 62 8.69 1.46 -11.15
CA SER A 62 9.95 1.09 -11.81
C SER A 62 9.76 0.10 -12.97
N ARG A 63 8.71 -0.72 -12.93
CA ARG A 63 8.46 -1.79 -13.89
C ARG A 63 7.70 -1.34 -15.13
N MET A 64 6.71 -0.47 -14.95
CA MET A 64 5.78 -0.06 -16.01
C MET A 64 5.46 1.44 -16.01
N GLY A 65 6.23 2.25 -15.29
CA GLY A 65 6.00 3.69 -15.18
C GLY A 65 4.63 4.01 -14.58
N THR A 66 3.96 5.02 -15.14
CA THR A 66 2.67 5.51 -14.68
C THR A 66 1.56 4.46 -14.75
N VAL A 67 1.60 3.57 -15.75
CA VAL A 67 0.62 2.47 -15.90
C VAL A 67 0.75 1.49 -14.73
N GLY A 68 1.97 1.19 -14.29
CA GLY A 68 2.20 0.34 -13.11
C GLY A 68 1.62 0.95 -11.84
N LEU A 69 1.80 2.25 -11.65
CA LEU A 69 1.24 2.96 -10.51
C LEU A 69 -0.30 2.94 -10.53
N ALA A 70 -0.92 3.18 -11.69
CA ALA A 70 -2.38 3.12 -11.82
C ALA A 70 -2.95 1.72 -11.48
N LEU A 71 -2.35 0.65 -12.03
CA LEU A 71 -2.77 -0.72 -11.73
C LEU A 71 -2.55 -1.08 -10.25
N HIS A 72 -1.43 -0.65 -9.68
CA HIS A 72 -1.15 -0.85 -8.26
C HIS A 72 -2.18 -0.12 -7.40
N LEU A 73 -2.53 1.13 -7.73
CA LEU A 73 -3.54 1.93 -7.03
C LEU A 73 -4.92 1.28 -7.08
N ILE A 74 -5.36 0.83 -8.26
CA ILE A 74 -6.65 0.14 -8.41
C ILE A 74 -6.70 -1.10 -7.52
N ALA A 75 -5.70 -1.98 -7.65
CA ALA A 75 -5.68 -3.24 -6.90
C ALA A 75 -5.57 -3.01 -5.38
N SER A 76 -4.63 -2.17 -4.95
CA SER A 76 -4.43 -1.87 -3.52
C SER A 76 -5.65 -1.17 -2.90
N SER A 77 -6.27 -0.22 -3.61
CA SER A 77 -7.47 0.47 -3.13
C SER A 77 -8.66 -0.48 -3.05
N ALA A 78 -8.89 -1.29 -4.09
CA ALA A 78 -9.97 -2.28 -4.09
C ALA A 78 -9.83 -3.25 -2.91
N THR A 79 -8.61 -3.71 -2.60
CA THR A 79 -8.38 -4.57 -1.44
C THR A 79 -8.59 -3.85 -0.12
N ALA A 80 -7.97 -2.68 0.11
CA ALA A 80 -8.07 -1.98 1.39
C ALA A 80 -9.50 -1.51 1.70
N TRP A 81 -10.17 -0.90 0.71
CA TRP A 81 -11.56 -0.46 0.86
C TRP A 81 -12.53 -1.63 0.92
N GLY A 82 -12.32 -2.68 0.10
CA GLY A 82 -13.12 -3.90 0.17
C GLY A 82 -13.08 -4.54 1.55
N LEU A 83 -11.89 -4.65 2.16
CA LEU A 83 -11.74 -5.15 3.53
C LEU A 83 -12.35 -4.20 4.56
N ALA A 84 -12.19 -2.89 4.41
CA ALA A 84 -12.80 -1.93 5.33
C ALA A 84 -14.34 -2.08 5.34
N LEU A 85 -14.95 -2.20 4.16
CA LEU A 85 -16.41 -2.36 4.04
C LEU A 85 -16.92 -3.69 4.60
N THR A 86 -16.15 -4.77 4.51
CA THR A 86 -16.56 -6.09 5.05
C THR A 86 -16.26 -6.27 6.53
N THR A 87 -15.33 -5.51 7.11
CA THR A 87 -14.95 -5.60 8.53
C THR A 87 -15.66 -4.57 9.42
N THR A 88 -16.25 -3.52 8.84
CA THR A 88 -16.98 -2.47 9.58
C THR A 88 -18.41 -2.86 9.98
N SER A 89 -18.89 -4.05 9.61
CA SER A 89 -20.23 -4.55 9.98
C SER A 89 -20.40 -4.92 11.47
N GLY A 90 -19.43 -4.58 12.32
CA GLY A 90 -19.41 -4.88 13.75
C GLY A 90 -19.40 -3.64 14.64
N ASN A 91 -20.46 -2.83 14.63
CA ASN A 91 -20.78 -1.88 15.71
C ASN A 91 -21.27 -2.62 16.99
N ALA A 92 -20.75 -3.82 17.27
CA ALA A 92 -21.19 -4.65 18.37
C ALA A 92 -20.25 -4.46 19.57
N LEU A 93 -20.78 -3.81 20.61
CA LEU A 93 -20.27 -3.70 22.00
C LEU A 93 -19.40 -2.48 22.35
N ILE A 94 -19.87 -1.26 22.06
CA ILE A 94 -19.70 -0.19 23.06
C ILE A 94 -20.83 -0.39 24.07
N VAL A 95 -20.54 -1.07 25.18
CA VAL A 95 -21.43 -1.08 26.36
C VAL A 95 -21.53 0.36 26.85
N ALA A 96 -22.75 0.91 26.84
CA ALA A 96 -23.05 2.23 27.36
C ALA A 96 -22.61 2.31 28.84
N GLY A 97 -21.51 3.01 29.11
CA GLY A 97 -21.04 3.21 30.49
C GLY A 97 -19.55 3.56 30.68
N PHE A 98 -18.68 3.26 29.71
CA PHE A 98 -17.26 3.63 29.77
C PHE A 98 -16.88 4.51 28.58
N GLN A 99 -16.94 5.82 28.76
CA GLN A 99 -16.31 6.78 27.85
C GLN A 99 -14.86 6.96 28.30
N SER A 100 -13.99 5.97 28.06
CA SER A 100 -12.56 6.25 28.12
C SER A 100 -12.19 7.03 26.86
N GLU A 101 -11.48 8.14 27.00
CA GLU A 101 -10.88 8.84 25.87
C GLU A 101 -9.94 7.86 25.15
N MET A 102 -10.38 7.31 24.02
CA MET A 102 -9.52 6.42 23.24
C MET A 102 -8.37 7.24 22.66
N PRO A 103 -7.11 6.75 22.70
CA PRO A 103 -5.98 7.44 22.11
C PRO A 103 -6.24 7.84 20.65
N PHE A 104 -5.67 8.96 20.22
CA PHE A 104 -5.89 9.53 18.88
C PHE A 104 -5.76 8.48 17.76
N PHE A 105 -4.70 7.68 17.78
CA PHE A 105 -4.47 6.67 16.74
C PHE A 105 -5.47 5.50 16.78
N SER A 106 -6.04 5.15 17.93
CA SER A 106 -7.09 4.12 18.00
C SER A 106 -8.33 4.54 17.21
N GLN A 107 -8.65 5.83 17.22
CA GLN A 107 -9.80 6.40 16.51
C GLN A 107 -9.49 6.64 15.02
N HIS A 108 -8.28 7.14 14.70
CA HIS A 108 -7.99 7.68 13.36
C HIS A 108 -7.14 6.78 12.45
N ALA A 109 -6.45 5.75 12.98
CA ALA A 109 -5.50 4.96 12.17
C ALA A 109 -6.11 4.35 10.91
N GLY A 110 -7.38 3.93 10.95
CA GLY A 110 -8.08 3.37 9.79
C GLY A 110 -8.26 4.38 8.66
N TYR A 111 -8.76 5.58 8.98
CA TYR A 111 -8.90 6.66 8.01
C TYR A 111 -7.55 7.12 7.46
N ILE A 112 -6.57 7.29 8.36
CA ILE A 112 -5.21 7.67 7.94
C ILE A 112 -4.65 6.62 6.97
N TRP A 113 -4.83 5.33 7.24
CA TRP A 113 -4.40 4.24 6.36
C TRP A 113 -5.07 4.31 4.98
N LEU A 114 -6.41 4.39 4.93
CA LEU A 114 -7.16 4.36 3.66
C LEU A 114 -6.83 5.56 2.76
N TYR A 115 -6.80 6.78 3.30
CA TYR A 115 -6.45 7.97 2.53
C TYR A 115 -4.95 8.05 2.25
N GLY A 116 -4.13 7.66 3.22
CA GLY A 116 -2.68 7.66 3.07
C GLY A 116 -2.19 6.70 2.00
N LEU A 117 -2.84 5.54 1.81
CA LEU A 117 -2.55 4.61 0.72
C LEU A 117 -2.67 5.29 -0.65
N VAL A 118 -3.74 6.04 -0.86
CA VAL A 118 -3.96 6.80 -2.10
C VAL A 118 -2.92 7.93 -2.21
N LEU A 119 -2.70 8.66 -1.13
CA LEU A 119 -1.75 9.78 -1.08
C LEU A 119 -0.31 9.34 -1.43
N VAL A 120 0.14 8.19 -0.94
CA VAL A 120 1.47 7.64 -1.27
C VAL A 120 1.60 7.43 -2.78
N GLN A 121 0.56 6.94 -3.44
CA GLN A 121 0.58 6.69 -4.88
C GLN A 121 0.59 8.01 -5.66
N VAL A 122 -0.19 9.01 -5.23
CA VAL A 122 -0.17 10.35 -5.82
C VAL A 122 1.20 11.01 -5.63
N ALA A 123 1.81 10.92 -4.44
CA ALA A 123 3.15 11.43 -4.20
C ALA A 123 4.17 10.73 -5.14
N MET A 124 4.11 9.40 -5.20
CA MET A 124 4.92 8.59 -6.11
C MET A 124 4.64 8.86 -7.58
N LEU A 125 3.56 9.55 -7.98
CA LEU A 125 3.33 9.97 -9.36
C LEU A 125 4.09 11.26 -9.69
N VAL A 126 4.10 12.21 -8.75
CA VAL A 126 4.71 13.53 -8.93
C VAL A 126 6.24 13.47 -8.87
N LEU A 127 6.82 12.48 -8.17
CA LEU A 127 8.27 12.34 -8.10
C LEU A 127 8.92 12.15 -9.50
N PRO A 128 10.19 12.55 -9.69
CA PRO A 128 10.87 12.44 -10.99
C PRO A 128 11.00 10.99 -11.48
N ALA A 129 10.68 10.72 -12.75
CA ALA A 129 10.74 9.37 -13.34
C ALA A 129 12.13 8.70 -13.23
N ARG A 130 13.21 9.50 -13.26
CA ARG A 130 14.60 9.04 -13.09
C ARG A 130 14.84 8.28 -11.77
N TRP A 131 14.09 8.60 -10.72
CA TRP A 131 14.22 7.92 -9.43
C TRP A 131 13.82 6.45 -9.52
N PHE A 132 12.90 6.10 -10.42
CA PHE A 132 12.33 4.76 -10.55
C PHE A 132 13.00 3.93 -11.64
N THR A 133 14.02 4.47 -12.32
CA THR A 133 14.66 3.78 -13.45
C THR A 133 15.67 2.78 -12.94
N ILE A 134 15.55 1.51 -13.37
CA ILE A 134 16.55 0.47 -13.06
C ILE A 134 17.49 0.33 -14.27
N PRO A 135 18.78 0.69 -14.13
CA PRO A 135 19.75 0.54 -15.22
C PRO A 135 19.94 -0.94 -15.56
N ALA A 136 20.04 -1.25 -16.85
CA ALA A 136 20.40 -2.60 -17.27
C ALA A 136 21.88 -2.84 -17.00
N LYS A 137 22.22 -3.93 -16.29
CA LYS A 137 23.62 -4.33 -16.13
C LYS A 137 24.12 -4.97 -17.43
N ARG A 138 25.18 -4.40 -17.99
CA ARG A 138 25.93 -4.99 -19.10
C ARG A 138 26.74 -6.17 -18.56
N SER A 139 26.42 -7.39 -19.00
CA SER A 139 27.28 -8.55 -18.76
C SER A 139 28.59 -8.33 -19.53
N ARG A 140 29.72 -8.34 -18.81
CA ARG A 140 31.04 -8.48 -19.42
C ARG A 140 31.21 -9.89 -19.96
#